data_AF-A0A6P7G052-F1
#
_entry.id   AF-A0A6P7G052-F1
#
_cell.length_a   1.000
_cell.length_b   1.000
_cell.length_c   1.000
_cell.angle_alpha   90.00
_cell.angle_beta   90.00
_cell.angle_gamma   90.00
#
_symmetry.space_group_name_H-M   'P 1'
#
loop_
_entity.id
_entity.type
_entity.pdbx_description
1 polymer ?
#
loop_
_entity_poly.entity_id
_entity_poly.type
_entity_poly.pdbx_seq_one_letter_code
_entity_poly.pdbx_strand_id
1 'polypeptide(L)'
;MSSKQELTILKGKRDQYRRSLARINEFVCQQNDGDITDIVSQQLIVRREKSDDLLIKYSDIDAEIKTFDKKDQDQIESFEELYYNVQSKINVLISKSNLGQAKTPGVDCDKSRNSDWSQGMPSTRLPYVNIPAFNGVNLDDYKPFQNLFLAIIHKNKCLSEVEKLFYLRSYLKDRI
;
A
#
# COMPACT_ATOMS: atom_id res chain seq x y z
N MET A 1 44.82 2.49 -0.40
CA MET A 1 44.32 2.79 -1.76
C MET A 1 44.58 4.27 -2.05
N SER A 2 44.82 4.67 -3.31
CA SER A 2 44.96 6.10 -3.62
C SER A 2 43.60 6.78 -3.51
N SER A 3 43.53 7.98 -2.93
CA SER A 3 42.29 8.78 -2.77
C SER A 3 41.50 8.94 -4.09
N LYS A 4 42.20 8.99 -5.24
CA LYS A 4 41.57 9.01 -6.57
C LYS A 4 40.80 7.74 -6.92
N GLN A 5 41.31 6.59 -6.48
CA GLN A 5 40.76 5.27 -6.76
C GLN A 5 39.47 5.04 -5.95
N GLU A 6 39.48 5.49 -4.70
CA GLU A 6 38.30 5.48 -3.81
C GLU A 6 37.18 6.39 -4.34
N LEU A 7 37.50 7.62 -4.74
CA LEU A 7 36.54 8.53 -5.35
C LEU A 7 35.89 7.94 -6.61
N THR A 8 36.67 7.24 -7.44
CA THR A 8 36.16 6.57 -8.64
C THR A 8 35.14 5.48 -8.30
N ILE A 9 35.40 4.70 -7.25
CA ILE A 9 34.48 3.67 -6.76
C ILE A 9 33.18 4.29 -6.23
N LEU A 10 33.28 5.38 -5.46
CA LEU A 10 32.11 6.06 -4.91
C LEU A 10 31.22 6.64 -6.01
N LYS A 11 31.79 7.34 -6.99
CA LYS A 11 31.03 7.86 -8.14
C LYS A 11 30.37 6.73 -8.94
N GLY A 12 31.08 5.61 -9.14
CA GLY A 12 30.51 4.43 -9.81
C GLY A 12 29.31 3.81 -9.06
N LYS A 13 29.37 3.74 -7.73
CA LYS A 13 28.24 3.30 -6.89
C LYS A 13 27.06 4.28 -6.95
N ARG A 14 27.30 5.59 -6.93
CA ARG A 14 26.24 6.61 -7.11
C ARG A 14 25.50 6.43 -8.43
N ASP A 15 26.23 6.21 -9.52
CA ASP A 15 25.64 5.94 -10.84
C ASP A 15 24.88 4.60 -10.88
N GLN A 16 25.32 3.60 -10.12
CA GLN A 16 24.58 2.35 -9.97
C GLN A 16 23.21 2.58 -9.30
N TYR A 17 23.15 3.41 -8.25
CA TYR A 17 21.90 3.74 -7.58
C TYR A 17 20.95 4.50 -8.49
N ARG A 18 21.46 5.49 -9.25
CA ARG A 18 20.70 6.22 -10.27
C ARG A 18 20.08 5.28 -11.31
N ARG A 19 20.88 4.37 -11.86
CA ARG A 19 20.39 3.35 -12.82
C ARG A 19 19.40 2.38 -12.18
N SER A 20 19.54 2.09 -10.89
CA SER A 20 18.57 1.24 -10.18
C SER A 20 17.22 1.93 -10.05
N LEU A 21 17.19 3.21 -9.67
CA LEU A 21 15.96 3.98 -9.57
C LEU A 21 15.30 4.17 -10.95
N ALA A 22 16.09 4.43 -11.99
CA ALA A 22 15.59 4.55 -13.36
C ALA A 22 14.89 3.27 -13.84
N ARG A 23 15.42 2.08 -13.54
CA ARG A 23 14.77 0.80 -13.85
C ARG A 23 13.45 0.61 -13.11
N ILE A 24 13.36 1.07 -11.86
CA ILE A 24 12.09 1.07 -11.12
C ILE A 24 11.10 2.01 -11.80
N ASN A 25 11.52 3.22 -12.15
CA ASN A 25 10.68 4.18 -12.84
C ASN A 25 10.15 3.65 -14.18
N GLU A 26 11.01 3.03 -14.98
CA GLU A 26 10.62 2.41 -16.25
C GLU A 26 9.55 1.33 -16.03
N PHE A 27 9.76 0.42 -15.07
CA PHE A 27 8.77 -0.59 -14.72
C PHE A 27 7.43 0.04 -14.33
N VAL A 28 7.45 1.07 -13.48
CA VAL A 28 6.24 1.75 -13.00
C VAL A 28 5.51 2.45 -14.15
N CYS A 29 6.24 3.08 -15.07
CA CYS A 29 5.66 3.76 -16.24
C CYS A 29 5.03 2.79 -17.24
N GLN A 30 5.48 1.54 -17.29
CA GLN A 30 4.90 0.51 -18.14
C GLN A 30 3.56 -0.04 -17.62
N GLN A 31 3.18 0.26 -16.37
CA GLN A 31 1.94 -0.24 -15.80
C GLN A 31 0.76 0.64 -16.21
N ASN A 32 -0.32 0.00 -16.67
CA ASN A 32 -1.58 0.67 -16.98
C ASN A 32 -2.53 0.63 -15.77
N ASP A 33 -3.17 1.77 -15.49
CA ASP A 33 -4.06 1.99 -14.34
C ASP A 33 -5.21 0.97 -14.19
N GLY A 34 -5.60 0.28 -15.28
CA GLY A 34 -6.81 -0.54 -15.33
C GLY A 34 -6.62 -2.06 -15.24
N ASP A 35 -5.38 -2.56 -15.25
CA ASP A 35 -5.07 -4.00 -15.37
C ASP A 35 -3.98 -4.47 -14.39
N ILE A 36 -3.93 -3.83 -13.22
CA ILE A 36 -2.98 -4.19 -12.17
C ILE A 36 -3.46 -5.46 -11.49
N THR A 37 -2.83 -6.57 -11.82
CA THR A 37 -2.98 -7.85 -11.11
C THR A 37 -2.44 -7.75 -9.68
N ASP A 38 -2.89 -8.64 -8.79
CA ASP A 38 -2.39 -8.71 -7.41
C ASP A 38 -0.86 -8.88 -7.35
N ILE A 39 -0.29 -9.65 -8.27
CA ILE A 39 1.16 -9.86 -8.37
C ILE A 39 1.87 -8.53 -8.69
N VAL A 40 1.36 -7.77 -9.65
CA VAL A 40 1.91 -6.45 -10.00
C VAL A 40 1.75 -5.48 -8.83
N SER A 41 0.62 -5.51 -8.13
CA SER A 41 0.41 -4.71 -6.92
C SER A 41 1.46 -4.98 -5.84
N GLN A 42 1.75 -6.25 -5.53
CA GLN A 42 2.82 -6.61 -4.59
C GLN A 42 4.20 -6.19 -5.09
N GLN A 43 4.46 -6.34 -6.39
CA GLN A 43 5.70 -5.89 -7.01
C GLN A 43 5.91 -4.38 -6.93
N LEU A 44 4.84 -3.58 -6.99
CA LEU A 44 4.88 -2.14 -6.81
C LEU A 44 5.21 -1.77 -5.36
N ILE A 45 4.65 -2.48 -4.38
CA ILE A 45 4.95 -2.28 -2.94
C ILE A 45 6.44 -2.52 -2.65
N VAL A 46 6.97 -3.68 -3.08
CA VAL A 46 8.39 -4.03 -2.86
C VAL A 46 9.32 -3.02 -3.54
N ARG A 47 8.95 -2.55 -4.74
CA ARG A 47 9.74 -1.53 -5.45
C ARG A 47 9.69 -0.16 -4.78
N ARG A 48 8.58 0.19 -4.12
CA ARG A 48 8.45 1.42 -3.33
C ARG A 48 9.42 1.43 -2.15
N GLU A 49 9.42 0.35 -1.38
CA GLU A 49 10.38 0.16 -0.27
C GLU A 49 11.82 0.20 -0.81
N LYS A 50 12.06 -0.40 -1.97
CA LYS A 50 13.37 -0.35 -2.60
C LYS A 50 13.78 1.06 -3.03
N SER A 51 12.86 1.91 -3.46
CA SER A 51 13.17 3.31 -3.79
C SER A 51 13.51 4.13 -2.54
N ASP A 52 12.88 3.84 -1.39
CA ASP A 52 13.22 4.49 -0.10
C ASP A 52 14.68 4.17 0.29
N ASP A 53 15.04 2.89 0.23
CA ASP A 53 16.42 2.42 0.42
C ASP A 53 17.42 3.13 -0.49
N LEU A 54 17.06 3.34 -1.76
CA LEU A 54 17.93 3.94 -2.76
C LEU A 54 18.15 5.42 -2.49
N LEU A 55 17.14 6.14 -1.99
CA LEU A 55 17.27 7.54 -1.60
C LEU A 55 18.29 7.72 -0.48
N ILE A 56 18.19 6.90 0.56
CA ILE A 56 19.14 6.94 1.69
C ILE A 56 20.56 6.65 1.20
N LYS A 57 20.75 5.54 0.46
CA LYS A 57 22.08 5.15 -0.05
C LYS A 57 22.68 6.17 -1.00
N TYR A 58 21.84 6.85 -1.78
CA TYR A 58 22.29 7.92 -2.67
C TYR A 58 22.72 9.16 -1.90
N SER A 59 21.93 9.59 -0.91
CA SER A 59 22.26 10.72 -0.04
C SER A 59 23.57 10.49 0.71
N ASP A 60 23.74 9.31 1.30
CA ASP A 60 24.95 8.95 2.06
C ASP A 60 26.20 8.98 1.16
N ILE A 61 26.12 8.37 -0.02
CA ILE A 61 27.28 8.32 -0.92
C ILE A 61 27.61 9.68 -1.53
N ASP A 62 26.59 10.51 -1.79
CA ASP A 62 26.81 11.85 -2.31
C ASP A 62 27.47 12.74 -1.25
N ALA A 63 27.02 12.65 0.00
CA ALA A 63 27.66 13.32 1.13
C ALA A 63 29.12 12.87 1.28
N GLU A 64 29.39 11.56 1.19
CA GLU A 64 30.75 11.01 1.23
C GLU A 64 31.62 11.55 0.08
N ILE A 65 31.12 11.53 -1.17
CA ILE A 65 31.82 12.09 -2.34
C ILE A 65 32.17 13.56 -2.12
N LYS A 66 31.24 14.36 -1.60
CA LYS A 66 31.48 15.79 -1.32
C LYS A 66 32.54 16.04 -0.26
N THR A 67 32.80 15.08 0.64
CA THR A 67 33.93 15.19 1.58
C THR A 67 35.28 15.14 0.84
N PHE A 68 35.38 14.38 -0.25
CA PHE A 68 36.58 14.22 -1.07
C PHE A 68 36.66 15.23 -2.22
N ASP A 69 35.52 15.57 -2.84
CA ASP A 69 35.40 16.41 -4.03
C ASP A 69 34.27 17.42 -3.88
N LYS A 70 34.55 18.55 -3.21
CA LYS A 70 33.57 19.63 -2.99
C LYS A 70 33.09 20.31 -4.28
N LYS A 71 33.77 20.09 -5.40
CA LYS A 71 33.41 20.66 -6.71
C LYS A 71 32.55 19.72 -7.54
N ASP A 72 32.22 18.54 -7.02
CA ASP A 72 31.35 17.60 -7.71
C ASP A 72 29.95 18.23 -7.91
N GLN A 73 29.55 18.40 -9.17
CA GLN A 73 28.30 19.06 -9.56
C GLN A 73 27.16 18.05 -9.79
N ASP A 74 27.10 17.00 -8.99
CA ASP A 74 26.11 15.97 -9.21
C ASP A 74 24.67 16.49 -9.07
N GLN A 75 23.80 15.96 -9.92
CA GLN A 75 22.41 16.42 -10.05
C GLN A 75 21.51 15.70 -9.05
N ILE A 76 21.68 15.98 -7.76
CA ILE A 76 20.87 15.38 -6.68
C ILE A 76 19.39 15.66 -6.90
N GLU A 77 19.06 16.89 -7.31
CA GLU A 77 17.69 17.30 -7.65
C GLU A 77 17.05 16.38 -8.68
N SER A 78 17.81 15.95 -9.70
CA SER A 78 17.29 15.02 -10.73
C SER A 78 16.97 13.64 -10.17
N PHE A 79 17.73 13.19 -9.17
CA PHE A 79 17.51 11.91 -8.52
C PHE A 79 16.30 11.98 -7.57
N GLU A 80 16.18 13.06 -6.78
CA GLU A 80 15.04 13.30 -5.89
C GLU A 80 13.74 13.44 -6.66
N GLU A 81 13.74 14.22 -7.74
CA GLU A 81 12.58 14.37 -8.62
C GLU A 81 12.16 13.02 -9.21
N LEU A 82 13.11 12.20 -9.66
CA LEU A 82 12.82 10.85 -10.14
C LEU A 82 12.23 9.97 -9.03
N TYR A 83 12.75 10.07 -7.81
CA TYR A 83 12.23 9.35 -6.65
C TYR A 83 10.78 9.74 -6.34
N TYR A 84 10.46 11.03 -6.28
CA TYR A 84 9.10 11.48 -6.01
C TYR A 84 8.11 11.08 -7.11
N ASN A 85 8.56 11.09 -8.37
CA ASN A 85 7.78 10.60 -9.50
C ASN A 85 7.49 9.09 -9.39
N VAL A 86 8.48 8.28 -8.98
CA VAL A 86 8.27 6.85 -8.73
C VAL A 86 7.25 6.63 -7.59
N GLN A 87 7.46 7.30 -6.46
CA GLN A 87 6.61 7.16 -5.27
C GLN A 87 5.15 7.53 -5.57
N SER A 88 4.94 8.69 -6.18
CA SER A 88 3.60 9.19 -6.50
C SER A 88 2.88 8.26 -7.47
N LYS A 89 3.55 7.81 -8.54
CA LYS A 89 2.95 6.86 -9.50
C LYS A 89 2.59 5.53 -8.85
N ILE A 90 3.49 4.94 -8.06
CA ILE A 90 3.19 3.69 -7.34
C ILE A 90 1.95 3.86 -6.45
N ASN A 91 1.88 4.94 -5.68
CA ASN A 91 0.76 5.18 -4.77
C ASN A 91 -0.58 5.37 -5.53
N VAL A 92 -0.56 6.04 -6.68
CA VAL A 92 -1.74 6.20 -7.56
C VAL A 92 -2.18 4.85 -8.12
N LEU A 93 -1.24 4.05 -8.64
CA LEU A 93 -1.50 2.73 -9.22
C LEU A 93 -2.14 1.78 -8.19
N ILE A 94 -1.57 1.70 -6.98
CA ILE A 94 -2.09 0.86 -5.88
C ILE A 94 -3.47 1.35 -5.42
N SER A 95 -3.68 2.66 -5.31
CA SER A 95 -4.97 3.21 -4.88
C SER A 95 -6.07 2.85 -5.88
N LYS A 96 -5.78 3.01 -7.19
CA LYS A 96 -6.71 2.69 -8.28
C LYS A 96 -7.01 1.20 -8.40
N SER A 97 -6.02 0.31 -8.19
CA SER A 97 -6.26 -1.14 -8.24
C SER A 97 -7.23 -1.59 -7.14
N ASN A 98 -7.12 -1.00 -5.94
CA ASN A 98 -8.05 -1.28 -4.83
C ASN A 98 -9.47 -0.78 -5.11
N LEU A 99 -9.61 0.34 -5.84
CA LEU A 99 -10.89 0.87 -6.32
C LEU A 99 -11.48 0.02 -7.47
N GLY A 100 -10.64 -0.55 -8.35
CA GLY A 100 -11.05 -1.40 -9.48
C GLY A 100 -11.60 -2.75 -9.06
N GLN A 101 -10.98 -3.39 -8.06
CA GLN A 101 -11.53 -4.61 -7.42
C GLN A 101 -12.87 -4.34 -6.69
N ALA A 102 -13.26 -3.06 -6.53
CA ALA A 102 -14.56 -2.72 -5.99
C ALA A 102 -15.73 -2.94 -6.99
N LYS A 103 -15.46 -3.27 -8.26
CA LYS A 103 -16.51 -3.53 -9.27
C LYS A 103 -16.77 -5.04 -9.43
N THR A 104 -17.51 -5.61 -8.49
CA THR A 104 -18.31 -6.82 -8.75
C THR A 104 -19.66 -6.38 -9.34
N PRO A 105 -20.30 -7.17 -10.22
CA PRO A 105 -21.63 -6.86 -10.75
C PRO A 105 -22.64 -6.70 -9.60
N GLY A 106 -23.61 -5.81 -9.79
CA GLY A 106 -24.50 -5.28 -8.77
C GLY A 106 -25.01 -6.31 -7.77
N VAL A 107 -24.74 -6.05 -6.49
CA VAL A 107 -25.73 -6.32 -5.46
C VAL A 107 -26.49 -5.02 -5.34
N ASP A 108 -27.65 -4.97 -5.99
CA ASP A 108 -28.64 -3.94 -5.73
C ASP A 108 -28.89 -3.95 -4.22
N CYS A 109 -28.37 -2.96 -3.52
CA CYS A 109 -28.77 -2.67 -2.16
C CYS A 109 -30.15 -2.02 -2.22
N ASP A 110 -31.16 -2.84 -2.54
CA ASP A 110 -32.54 -2.46 -2.42
C ASP A 110 -32.79 -2.09 -0.96
N LYS A 111 -33.05 -0.81 -0.71
CA LYS A 111 -33.46 -0.28 0.58
C LYS A 111 -34.94 -0.60 0.81
N SER A 112 -35.31 -1.88 0.71
CA SER A 112 -36.63 -2.33 1.12
C SER A 112 -36.62 -2.62 2.62
N ARG A 113 -36.96 -1.59 3.39
CA ARG A 113 -37.48 -1.74 4.74
C ARG A 113 -38.87 -2.38 4.65
N ASN A 114 -38.97 -3.70 4.78
CA ASN A 114 -39.97 -4.34 5.64
C ASN A 114 -39.90 -5.88 5.57
N SER A 115 -40.09 -6.48 6.75
CA SER A 115 -40.68 -7.79 7.02
C SER A 115 -40.94 -8.72 5.81
N ASP A 116 -40.21 -9.83 5.73
CA ASP A 116 -40.74 -11.17 6.01
C ASP A 116 -39.75 -12.20 5.46
N TRP A 117 -39.25 -13.06 6.34
CA TRP A 117 -38.33 -14.11 5.98
C TRP A 117 -39.13 -15.31 5.51
N SER A 118 -39.35 -15.46 4.21
CA SER A 118 -39.21 -16.78 3.56
C SER A 118 -39.42 -16.73 2.05
N GLN A 119 -38.76 -17.70 1.40
CA GLN A 119 -38.95 -18.20 0.05
C GLN A 119 -38.13 -17.55 -1.06
N GLY A 120 -37.12 -18.30 -1.50
CA GLY A 120 -36.75 -18.33 -2.92
C GLY A 120 -35.33 -17.94 -3.31
N MET A 121 -34.28 -18.47 -2.67
CA MET A 121 -32.96 -18.63 -3.31
C MET A 121 -32.21 -19.84 -2.72
N PRO A 122 -31.43 -20.60 -3.52
CA PRO A 122 -30.62 -21.70 -3.02
C PRO A 122 -29.51 -21.14 -2.12
N SER A 123 -29.77 -21.22 -0.82
CA SER A 123 -28.90 -20.73 0.24
C SER A 123 -27.76 -21.73 0.48
N THR A 124 -26.68 -21.64 -0.29
CA THR A 124 -25.34 -21.92 0.24
C THR A 124 -24.92 -20.75 1.15
N ARG A 125 -25.71 -20.47 2.20
CA ARG A 125 -25.32 -19.50 3.21
C ARG A 125 -24.27 -20.19 4.08
N LEU A 126 -23.04 -19.72 3.96
CA LEU A 126 -22.02 -19.92 4.99
C LEU A 126 -22.66 -19.61 6.36
N PRO A 127 -22.35 -20.39 7.41
CA PRO A 127 -22.90 -20.16 8.74
C PRO A 127 -22.65 -18.71 9.15
N TYR A 128 -23.63 -18.10 9.81
CA TYR A 128 -23.58 -16.71 10.26
C TYR A 128 -22.32 -16.51 11.12
N VAL A 129 -21.31 -15.84 10.55
CA VAL A 129 -20.04 -15.61 11.22
C VAL A 129 -20.26 -14.52 12.26
N ASN A 130 -20.39 -14.94 13.52
CA ASN A 130 -20.54 -14.03 14.63
C ASN A 130 -19.18 -13.39 14.93
N ILE A 131 -19.07 -12.06 14.81
CA ILE A 131 -17.88 -11.33 15.21
C ILE A 131 -17.88 -11.27 16.75
N PRO A 132 -16.88 -11.86 17.43
CA PRO A 132 -16.80 -11.74 18.88
C PRO A 132 -16.52 -10.28 19.24
N ALA A 133 -17.27 -9.77 20.22
CA ALA A 133 -17.06 -8.42 20.71
C ALA A 133 -15.68 -8.31 21.40
N PHE A 134 -14.96 -7.24 21.12
CA PHE A 134 -13.65 -6.99 21.70
C PHE A 134 -13.81 -6.06 22.91
N ASN A 135 -13.29 -6.49 24.06
CA ASN A 135 -13.40 -5.77 25.35
C ASN A 135 -12.06 -5.16 25.81
N GLY A 136 -11.00 -5.27 25.01
CA GLY A 136 -9.68 -4.72 25.33
C GLY A 136 -8.97 -5.37 26.51
N VAL A 137 -9.41 -6.54 27.02
CA VAL A 137 -8.76 -7.23 28.14
C VAL A 137 -7.54 -8.03 27.67
N ASN A 138 -7.69 -8.76 26.56
CA ASN A 138 -6.61 -9.54 25.96
C ASN A 138 -6.17 -8.88 24.66
N LEU A 139 -4.91 -8.42 24.60
CA LEU A 139 -4.36 -7.83 23.38
C LEU A 139 -4.21 -8.86 22.24
N ASP A 140 -4.05 -10.14 22.58
CA ASP A 140 -3.95 -11.22 21.59
C ASP A 140 -5.25 -11.42 20.80
N ASP A 141 -6.40 -11.09 21.39
CA ASP A 141 -7.72 -11.19 20.75
C ASP A 141 -7.99 -10.03 19.77
N TYR A 142 -7.19 -8.97 19.82
CA TYR A 142 -7.34 -7.81 18.94
C TYR A 142 -7.09 -8.17 17.48
N LYS A 143 -6.05 -8.96 17.19
CA LYS A 143 -5.68 -9.28 15.81
C LYS A 143 -6.73 -10.15 15.11
N PRO A 144 -7.26 -11.22 15.72
CA PRO A 144 -8.40 -11.96 15.19
C PRO A 144 -9.65 -11.10 15.00
N PHE A 145 -9.99 -10.26 15.99
CA PHE A 145 -11.12 -9.33 15.90
C PHE A 145 -10.99 -8.37 14.71
N GLN A 146 -9.82 -7.71 14.59
CA GLN A 146 -9.55 -6.77 13.51
C GLN A 146 -9.66 -7.44 12.14
N ASN A 147 -9.06 -8.62 11.97
CA ASN A 147 -9.11 -9.36 10.71
C ASN A 147 -10.55 -9.70 10.32
N LEU A 148 -11.36 -10.12 11.29
CA LEU A 148 -12.76 -10.50 11.06
C LEU A 148 -13.65 -9.29 10.75
N PHE A 149 -13.48 -8.19 11.50
CA PHE A 149 -14.19 -6.94 11.26
C PHE A 149 -13.86 -6.36 9.88
N LEU A 150 -12.59 -6.39 9.48
CA LEU A 150 -12.17 -5.93 8.16
C LEU A 150 -12.75 -6.80 7.03
N ALA A 151 -12.79 -8.12 7.22
CA ALA A 151 -13.30 -9.06 6.23
C ALA A 151 -14.81 -8.95 6.01
N ILE A 152 -15.58 -8.71 7.08
CA ILE A 152 -17.06 -8.77 7.04
C ILE A 152 -17.69 -7.38 6.88
N ILE A 153 -17.21 -6.38 7.62
CA ILE A 153 -17.85 -5.06 7.70
C ILE A 153 -17.14 -4.04 6.82
N HIS A 154 -15.81 -3.92 6.92
CA HIS A 154 -15.07 -2.87 6.21
C HIS A 154 -15.11 -3.04 4.68
N LYS A 155 -15.01 -4.29 4.21
CA LYS A 155 -15.09 -4.65 2.78
C LYS A 155 -16.52 -4.65 2.22
N ASN A 156 -17.55 -4.49 3.06
CA ASN A 156 -18.93 -4.41 2.62
C ASN A 156 -19.22 -3.03 2.01
N LYS A 157 -19.47 -3.00 0.70
CA LYS A 157 -19.72 -1.76 -0.08
C LYS A 157 -21.14 -1.23 0.07
N CYS A 158 -22.06 -2.02 0.60
CA CYS A 158 -23.44 -1.60 0.86
C CYS A 158 -23.56 -0.75 2.13
N LEU A 159 -22.50 -0.71 2.96
CA LEU A 159 -22.42 0.12 4.16
C LEU A 159 -21.62 1.39 3.87
N SER A 160 -22.17 2.53 4.24
CA SER A 160 -21.44 3.80 4.29
C SER A 160 -20.37 3.77 5.39
N GLU A 161 -19.37 4.64 5.27
CA GLU A 161 -18.33 4.78 6.30
C GLU A 161 -18.91 5.12 7.69
N VAL A 162 -20.02 5.85 7.73
CA VAL A 162 -20.76 6.15 8.96
C VAL A 162 -21.38 4.88 9.55
N GLU A 163 -22.04 4.05 8.75
CA GLU A 163 -22.60 2.78 9.20
C GLU A 163 -21.52 1.80 9.67
N LYS A 164 -20.38 1.73 8.96
CA LYS A 164 -19.22 0.93 9.38
C LYS A 164 -18.68 1.39 10.73
N LEU A 165 -18.65 2.70 10.98
CA LEU A 165 -18.25 3.25 12.28
C LEU A 165 -19.25 2.84 13.38
N PHE A 166 -20.55 2.86 13.12
CA PHE A 166 -21.56 2.39 14.08
C PHE A 166 -21.40 0.90 14.40
N TYR A 167 -21.15 0.06 13.39
CA TYR A 167 -20.85 -1.36 13.61
C TYR A 167 -19.59 -1.54 14.44
N LEU A 168 -18.50 -0.82 14.13
CA LEU A 168 -17.28 -0.89 14.91
C LEU A 168 -17.56 -0.61 16.39
N ARG A 169 -18.27 0.50 16.68
CA ARG A 169 -18.64 0.87 18.04
C ARG A 169 -19.51 -0.19 18.73
N SER A 170 -20.38 -0.88 18.01
CA SER A 170 -21.23 -1.94 18.59
C SER A 170 -20.45 -3.19 18.99
N TYR A 171 -19.33 -3.49 18.31
CA TYR A 171 -18.49 -4.64 18.62
C TYR A 171 -17.39 -4.34 19.64
N LEU A 172 -17.14 -3.07 19.92
CA LEU A 172 -16.28 -2.64 21.01
C LEU A 172 -17.13 -2.53 22.27
N LYS A 173 -16.91 -3.42 23.23
CA LYS A 173 -17.60 -3.32 24.53
C LYS A 173 -16.77 -2.44 25.45
N ASP A 174 -17.39 -1.40 25.97
CA ASP A 174 -16.82 -0.61 27.06
C ASP A 174 -16.64 -1.48 28.31
N ARG A 175 -15.60 -1.17 29.08
CA ARG A 175 -15.51 -1.66 30.45
C ARG A 175 -16.66 -1.02 31.25
N ILE A 176 -17.56 -1.85 31.77
CA ILE A 176 -18.32 -1.52 32.98
C ILE A 176 -17.40 -1.78 34.17
#